data_AF-A0A0G0NGT4-F1
#
_entry.id   AF-A0A0G0NGT4-F1
#
_cell.length_a   1.000
_cell.length_b   1.000
_cell.length_c   1.000
_cell.angle_alpha   90.00
_cell.angle_beta   90.00
_cell.angle_gamma   90.00
#
_symmetry.space_group_name_H-M   'P 1'
#
loop_
_entity.id
_entity.type
_entity.pdbx_description
1 polymer ?
#
loop_
_entity_poly.entity_id
_entity_poly.type
_entity_poly.pdbx_seq_one_letter_code
_entity_poly.pdbx_strand_id
1 'polypeptide(L)'
;MSQEFPSNKKEMADQALIDALRAHGPEDPTTKAMLGLWVHANERELNESSESTSRIEMNIRRGRLFFAAGYIDEAYDSLSAAATQADNEGRSELYDSIMAEMDEMDTKL
;
A
#
# COMPACT_ATOMS: atom_id res chain seq x y z
N MET A 1 10.43 -5.98 31.14
CA MET A 1 11.07 -5.19 30.07
C MET A 1 10.13 -5.25 28.88
N SER A 2 9.44 -4.15 28.61
CA SER A 2 8.43 -4.06 27.56
C SER A 2 9.11 -4.23 26.21
N GLN A 3 8.70 -5.24 25.43
CA GLN A 3 9.08 -5.32 24.02
C GLN A 3 8.38 -4.19 23.29
N GLU A 4 9.14 -3.18 22.84
CA GLU A 4 8.61 -2.18 21.93
C GLU A 4 8.42 -2.84 20.56
N PHE A 5 7.16 -2.85 20.13
CA PHE A 5 6.64 -3.60 19.00
C PHE A 5 7.24 -3.14 17.66
N PRO A 6 7.54 -4.07 16.73
CA PRO A 6 7.98 -3.73 15.36
C PRO A 6 6.94 -2.89 14.58
N SER A 7 5.66 -2.91 14.97
CA SER A 7 4.57 -2.14 14.33
C SER A 7 4.83 -0.63 14.30
N ASN A 8 5.37 -0.09 15.39
CA ASN A 8 5.49 1.37 15.57
C ASN A 8 6.50 1.98 14.57
N LYS A 9 7.56 1.24 14.20
CA LYS A 9 8.54 1.72 13.21
C LYS A 9 7.96 1.75 11.79
N LYS A 10 7.09 0.80 11.45
CA LYS A 10 6.49 0.70 10.12
C LYS A 10 5.42 1.77 9.92
N GLU A 11 4.56 1.97 10.91
CA GLU A 11 3.57 3.07 10.92
C GLU A 11 4.24 4.44 10.81
N MET A 12 5.35 4.66 11.52
CA MET A 12 6.13 5.90 11.40
C MET A 12 6.77 6.09 10.01
N ALA A 13 7.22 5.00 9.37
CA ALA A 13 7.77 5.05 8.01
C ALA A 13 6.70 5.34 6.95
N ASP A 14 5.52 4.73 7.10
CA ASP A 14 4.36 4.97 6.25
C ASP A 14 3.89 6.43 6.38
N GLN A 15 3.80 6.96 7.61
CA GLN A 15 3.41 8.35 7.85
C GLN A 15 4.41 9.34 7.25
N ALA A 16 5.72 9.10 7.44
CA ALA A 16 6.75 9.97 6.86
C ALA A 16 6.68 9.99 5.32
N LEU A 17 6.39 8.84 4.70
CA LEU A 17 6.21 8.75 3.26
C LEU A 17 4.92 9.43 2.79
N ILE A 18 3.81 9.29 3.52
CA ILE A 18 2.56 10.02 3.24
C ILE A 18 2.80 11.54 3.30
N ASP A 19 3.52 12.02 4.30
CA ASP A 19 3.81 13.45 4.46
C ASP A 19 4.72 13.95 3.33
N ALA A 20 5.73 13.18 2.93
CA ALA A 20 6.59 13.50 1.80
C ALA A 20 5.79 13.57 0.48
N LEU A 21 4.92 12.60 0.25
CA LEU A 21 4.01 12.59 -0.91
C LEU A 21 3.11 13.83 -0.93
N ARG A 22 2.50 14.20 0.19
CA ARG A 22 1.67 15.41 0.28
C ARG A 22 2.47 16.70 0.02
N ALA A 23 3.70 16.78 0.52
CA ALA A 23 4.50 18.00 0.46
C ALA A 23 5.22 18.21 -0.87
N HIS A 24 5.68 17.14 -1.51
CA HIS A 24 6.61 17.20 -2.65
C HIS A 24 6.16 16.38 -3.86
N GLY A 25 5.27 15.42 -3.63
CA GLY A 25 4.71 14.55 -4.66
C GLY A 25 5.60 13.38 -5.09
N PRO A 26 5.01 12.42 -5.82
CA PRO A 26 5.66 11.14 -6.14
C PRO A 26 6.85 11.29 -7.09
N GLU A 27 6.96 12.43 -7.78
CA GLU A 27 8.04 12.69 -8.74
C GLU A 27 9.27 13.35 -8.13
N ASP A 28 9.17 13.88 -6.91
CA ASP A 28 10.30 14.46 -6.18
C ASP A 28 11.39 13.40 -5.92
N PRO A 29 12.69 13.71 -6.15
CA PRO A 29 13.77 12.72 -6.01
C PRO A 29 13.83 12.05 -4.63
N THR A 30 13.59 12.80 -3.55
CA THR A 30 13.63 12.27 -2.19
C THR A 30 12.42 11.39 -1.94
N THR A 31 11.23 11.83 -2.36
CA THR A 31 9.99 11.07 -2.21
C THR A 31 10.04 9.77 -3.03
N LYS A 32 10.60 9.80 -4.25
CA LYS A 32 10.88 8.59 -5.04
C LYS A 32 11.82 7.63 -4.34
N ALA A 33 12.88 8.13 -3.73
CA ALA A 33 13.80 7.29 -2.97
C ALA A 33 13.10 6.63 -1.76
N MET A 34 12.25 7.37 -1.05
CA MET A 34 11.44 6.84 0.04
C MET A 34 10.45 5.78 -0.44
N LEU A 35 9.75 6.02 -1.56
CA LEU A 35 8.88 5.02 -2.20
C LEU A 35 9.66 3.74 -2.56
N GLY A 36 10.83 3.88 -3.17
CA GLY A 36 11.69 2.74 -3.52
C GLY A 36 12.13 1.94 -2.30
N LEU A 37 12.55 2.60 -1.23
CA LEU A 37 12.91 1.95 0.03
C LEU A 37 11.71 1.27 0.67
N TRP A 38 10.53 1.89 0.63
CA TRP A 38 9.30 1.32 1.15
C TRP A 38 8.90 0.05 0.38
N VAL A 39 8.96 0.09 -0.96
CA VAL A 39 8.71 -1.09 -1.81
C VAL A 39 9.68 -2.21 -1.45
N HIS A 40 10.99 -1.94 -1.41
CA HIS A 40 11.98 -2.96 -1.09
C HIS A 40 11.83 -3.54 0.33
N ALA A 41 11.46 -2.72 1.31
CA ALA A 41 11.20 -3.18 2.67
C ALA A 41 10.00 -4.14 2.71
N ASN A 42 8.92 -3.78 2.02
CA ASN A 42 7.73 -4.64 1.91
C ASN A 42 8.05 -5.90 1.07
N GLU A 43 8.74 -5.80 -0.06
CA GLU A 43 9.16 -6.95 -0.87
C GLU A 43 10.05 -7.93 -0.11
N ARG A 44 10.95 -7.45 0.77
CA ARG A 44 11.78 -8.33 1.60
C ARG A 44 10.93 -9.12 2.59
N GLU A 45 10.03 -8.44 3.32
CA GLU A 45 9.10 -9.11 4.24
C GLU A 45 8.21 -10.13 3.51
N LEU A 46 7.83 -9.79 2.28
CA LEU A 46 6.98 -10.63 1.45
C LEU A 46 7.71 -11.82 0.82
N ASN A 47 8.99 -11.68 0.45
CA ASN A 47 9.80 -12.79 -0.05
C ASN A 47 10.26 -13.74 1.07
N GLU A 48 10.25 -13.28 2.32
CA GLU A 48 10.44 -14.13 3.51
C GLU A 48 9.15 -14.91 3.87
N SER A 49 8.01 -14.57 3.25
CA SER A 49 6.75 -15.31 3.30
C SER A 49 6.61 -16.24 2.08
N SER A 50 6.34 -17.52 2.28
CA SER A 50 6.24 -18.51 1.19
C SER A 50 4.93 -18.44 0.38
N GLU A 51 4.10 -17.41 0.54
CA GLU A 51 2.77 -17.34 -0.07
C GLU A 51 2.63 -16.28 -1.19
N SER A 52 1.91 -16.66 -2.27
CA SER A 52 1.55 -15.81 -3.42
C SER A 52 0.78 -14.54 -3.04
N THR A 53 0.20 -14.51 -1.83
CA THR A 53 -0.57 -13.42 -1.22
C THR A 53 0.22 -12.10 -1.13
N SER A 54 1.56 -12.19 -1.21
CA SER A 54 2.48 -11.07 -1.09
C SER A 54 2.20 -9.87 -2.00
N ARG A 55 1.99 -10.10 -3.30
CA ARG A 55 1.83 -8.99 -4.27
C ARG A 55 0.49 -8.28 -4.15
N ILE A 56 -0.58 -9.03 -3.86
CA ILE A 56 -1.91 -8.45 -3.66
C ILE A 56 -1.87 -7.54 -2.44
N GLU A 57 -1.30 -8.01 -1.32
CA GLU A 57 -1.17 -7.22 -0.10
C GLU A 57 -0.29 -5.97 -0.27
N MET A 58 0.80 -6.08 -1.03
CA MET A 58 1.66 -4.92 -1.34
C MET A 58 0.87 -3.83 -2.07
N ASN A 59 0.12 -4.22 -3.10
CA ASN A 59 -0.67 -3.29 -3.89
C ASN A 59 -1.82 -2.67 -3.08
N ILE A 60 -2.46 -3.43 -2.18
CA ILE A 60 -3.45 -2.89 -1.22
C ILE A 60 -2.81 -1.82 -0.33
N ARG A 61 -1.67 -2.14 0.29
CA ARG A 61 -0.96 -1.18 1.17
C ARG A 61 -0.55 0.08 0.40
N ARG A 62 -0.05 -0.09 -0.82
CA ARG A 62 0.35 1.02 -1.69
C ARG A 62 -0.84 1.91 -2.05
N GLY A 63 -1.99 1.31 -2.37
CA GLY A 63 -3.23 2.03 -2.63
C GLY A 63 -3.66 2.89 -1.45
N ARG A 64 -3.71 2.30 -0.25
CA ARG A 64 -4.03 3.01 1.01
C ARG A 64 -3.08 4.17 1.28
N LEU A 65 -1.79 3.98 1.03
CA LEU A 65 -0.77 5.00 1.24
C LEU A 65 -0.95 6.19 0.28
N PHE A 66 -1.19 5.93 -1.00
CA PHE A 66 -1.49 6.99 -1.96
C PHE A 66 -2.79 7.73 -1.66
N PHE A 67 -3.84 6.99 -1.30
CA PHE A 67 -5.12 7.58 -0.91
C PHE A 67 -4.95 8.52 0.29
N ALA A 68 -4.25 8.08 1.33
CA ALA A 68 -3.94 8.91 2.49
C ALA A 68 -3.15 10.16 2.09
N ALA A 69 -2.27 10.07 1.11
CA ALA A 69 -1.51 11.21 0.59
C ALA A 69 -2.29 12.12 -0.39
N GLY A 70 -3.53 11.77 -0.74
CA GLY A 70 -4.37 12.54 -1.67
C GLY A 70 -4.15 12.22 -3.15
N TYR A 71 -3.39 11.16 -3.46
CA TYR A 71 -3.11 10.68 -4.82
C TYR A 71 -4.14 9.62 -5.20
N ILE A 72 -5.32 10.09 -5.60
CA ILE A 72 -6.49 9.24 -5.80
C ILE A 72 -6.31 8.30 -6.98
N ASP A 73 -5.86 8.80 -8.13
CA ASP A 73 -5.66 7.99 -9.32
C ASP A 73 -4.64 6.86 -9.05
N GLU A 74 -3.51 7.18 -8.41
CA GLU A 74 -2.49 6.18 -8.06
C GLU A 74 -2.96 5.18 -6.99
N ALA A 75 -3.87 5.61 -6.11
CA ALA A 75 -4.52 4.72 -5.15
C ALA A 75 -5.40 3.69 -5.87
N TYR A 76 -6.25 4.17 -6.78
CA TYR A 76 -7.15 3.34 -7.58
C TYR A 76 -6.38 2.39 -8.51
N ASP A 77 -5.31 2.85 -9.15
CA ASP A 77 -4.46 2.01 -9.98
C ASP A 77 -3.87 0.84 -9.17
N SER A 78 -3.38 1.13 -7.96
CA SER A 78 -2.81 0.13 -7.08
C SER A 78 -3.86 -0.88 -6.59
N LEU A 79 -5.04 -0.41 -6.15
CA LEU A 79 -6.11 -1.28 -5.68
C LEU A 79 -6.72 -2.11 -6.82
N SER A 80 -6.87 -1.53 -8.01
CA SER A 80 -7.36 -2.25 -9.20
C SER A 80 -6.40 -3.36 -9.62
N ALA A 81 -5.08 -3.13 -9.52
CA ALA A 81 -4.08 -4.17 -9.75
C ALA A 81 -4.19 -5.31 -8.71
N ALA A 82 -4.42 -4.98 -7.44
CA ALA A 82 -4.66 -5.96 -6.38
C ALA A 82 -5.93 -6.78 -6.64
N ALA A 83 -7.05 -6.12 -6.98
CA ALA A 83 -8.32 -6.76 -7.30
C ALA A 83 -8.18 -7.69 -8.51
N THR A 84 -7.59 -7.21 -9.60
CA THR A 84 -7.35 -8.01 -10.81
C THR A 84 -6.54 -9.27 -10.49
N GLN A 85 -5.51 -9.16 -9.65
CA GLN A 85 -4.73 -10.33 -9.25
C GLN A 85 -5.52 -11.27 -8.33
N ALA A 86 -6.31 -10.74 -7.39
CA ALA A 86 -7.17 -11.56 -6.53
C ALA A 86 -8.20 -12.36 -7.33
N ASP A 87 -8.83 -11.76 -8.34
CA ASP A 87 -9.75 -12.43 -9.25
C ASP A 87 -9.06 -13.53 -10.06
N ASN A 88 -7.89 -13.23 -10.65
CA ASN A 88 -7.08 -14.21 -11.39
C ASN A 88 -6.62 -15.40 -10.53
N GLU A 89 -6.43 -15.19 -9.22
CA GLU A 89 -6.08 -16.25 -8.26
C GLU A 89 -7.31 -16.97 -7.67
N GLY A 90 -8.54 -16.62 -8.09
CA GLY A 90 -9.77 -17.22 -7.59
C GLY A 90 -10.10 -16.84 -6.13
N ARG A 91 -9.56 -15.73 -5.64
CA ARG A 91 -9.72 -15.25 -4.26
C ARG A 91 -10.90 -14.28 -4.16
N SER A 92 -12.11 -14.77 -4.42
CA SER A 92 -13.32 -13.94 -4.57
C SER A 92 -13.62 -13.06 -3.34
N GLU A 93 -13.46 -13.59 -2.11
CA GLU A 93 -13.68 -12.78 -0.89
C GLU A 93 -12.70 -11.60 -0.78
N LEU A 94 -11.45 -11.78 -1.23
CA LEU A 94 -10.44 -10.73 -1.22
C LEU A 94 -10.72 -9.70 -2.31
N TYR A 95 -11.14 -10.14 -3.50
CA TYR A 95 -11.59 -9.25 -4.57
C TYR A 95 -12.73 -8.35 -4.08
N ASP A 96 -13.79 -8.94 -3.52
CA ASP A 96 -14.95 -8.21 -3.03
C ASP A 96 -14.56 -7.19 -1.94
N SER A 97 -13.65 -7.57 -1.04
CA SER A 97 -13.12 -6.67 -0.01
C SER A 97 -12.36 -5.48 -0.59
N ILE A 98 -11.58 -5.67 -1.66
CA ILE A 98 -10.84 -4.58 -2.30
C ILE A 98 -11.80 -3.63 -3.01
N MET A 99 -12.79 -4.17 -3.72
CA MET A 99 -13.81 -3.38 -4.41
C MET A 99 -14.63 -2.54 -3.42
N ALA A 100 -15.07 -3.13 -2.31
CA ALA A 100 -15.78 -2.41 -1.26
C ALA A 100 -14.93 -1.28 -0.64
N GLU A 101 -13.63 -1.50 -0.48
CA GLU A 101 -12.72 -0.45 0.00
C GLU A 101 -12.58 0.71 -1.00
N MET A 102 -12.51 0.42 -2.30
CA MET A 102 -12.51 1.45 -3.35
C MET A 102 -13.81 2.25 -3.34
N ASP A 103 -14.97 1.60 -3.22
CA ASP A 103 -16.27 2.27 -3.09
C ASP A 103 -16.31 3.17 -1.84
N GLU A 104 -15.79 2.70 -0.70
CA GLU A 104 -15.68 3.51 0.51
C GLU A 104 -14.75 4.72 0.35
N MET A 105 -13.67 4.59 -0.42
CA MET A 105 -12.76 5.70 -0.73
C MET A 105 -13.47 6.76 -1.57
N ASP A 106 -14.29 6.36 -2.55
CA ASP A 106 -15.08 7.28 -3.37
C ASP A 106 -16.01 8.16 -2.53
N THR A 107 -16.63 7.59 -1.49
CA THR A 107 -17.51 8.36 -0.58
C THR A 107 -16.78 9.42 0.27
N LYS A 108 -15.45 9.39 0.31
CA LYS A 108 -14.60 10.29 1.11
C LYS A 108 -13.92 11.38 0.28
N LEU A 109 -14.13 11.40 -1.04
CA LEU A 109 -13.67 12.43 -1.98
C LEU A 109 -14.61 13.65 -1.97
#